data_AF-A0A7R9P465-F1
#
_entry.id   AF-A0A7R9P465-F1
#
_cell.length_a   1.000
_cell.length_b   1.000
_cell.length_c   1.000
_cell.angle_alpha   90.00
_cell.angle_beta   90.00
_cell.angle_gamma   90.00
#
_symmetry.space_group_name_H-M   'P 1'
#
loop_
_entity.id
_entity.type
_entity.pdbx_description
1 polymer ?
#
loop_
_entity_poly.entity_id
_entity_poly.type
_entity_poly.pdbx_seq_one_letter_code
_entity_poly.pdbx_strand_id
1 'polypeptide(L)' 'MLISVTNLPIGTRVSEQGILKPNADGTDNVLVKQGSFSYISPEGQPISLSYIADELGFRAKGDHLPVAPTV' A
#
# COMPACT_ATOMS: atom_id res chain seq x y z
N MET A 1 -4.75 -15.01 4.02
CA MET A 1 -4.88 -13.77 3.24
C MET A 1 -6.01 -12.96 3.85
N LEU A 2 -5.72 -11.82 4.46
CA LEU A 2 -6.76 -10.87 4.91
C LEU A 2 -6.84 -9.75 3.88
N ILE A 3 -8.03 -9.44 3.37
CA ILE A 3 -8.28 -8.25 2.55
C ILE A 3 -9.31 -7.41 3.29
N SER A 4 -8.95 -6.16 3.59
CA SER A 4 -9.84 -5.17 4.22
C SER A 4 -10.03 -4.02 3.25
N VAL A 5 -11.26 -3.83 2.76
CA VAL A 5 -11.63 -2.66 1.95
C VAL A 5 -12.51 -1.75 2.78
N THR A 6 -12.11 -0.50 2.94
CA THR A 6 -12.85 0.52 3.69
C THR A 6 -13.25 1.67 2.76
N ASN A 7 -14.54 1.93 2.69
CA ASN A 7 -15.13 3.05 1.97
C ASN A 7 -15.42 4.17 2.98
N LEU A 8 -14.72 5.28 2.85
CA LEU A 8 -14.92 6.47 3.68
C LEU A 8 -15.91 7.43 3.00
N PRO A 9 -16.67 8.23 3.78
CA PRO A 9 -17.77 9.08 3.29
C PRO A 9 -17.37 10.20 2.31
N ILE A 10 -16.08 10.39 2.03
CA ILE A 10 -15.52 11.42 1.14
C ILE A 10 -14.99 10.84 -0.20
N GLY A 11 -15.44 9.64 -0.59
CA GLY A 11 -14.95 8.96 -1.80
C GLY A 11 -13.57 8.32 -1.63
N THR A 12 -13.01 8.35 -0.41
CA THR A 12 -11.76 7.69 -0.10
C THR A 12 -11.97 6.17 0.01
N ARG A 13 -11.16 5.42 -0.72
CA ARG A 13 -11.15 3.95 -0.75
C ARG A 13 -9.81 3.48 -0.21
N VAL A 14 -9.85 2.67 0.83
CA VAL A 14 -8.67 1.99 1.36
C VAL A 14 -8.83 0.51 1.07
N SER A 15 -7.79 -0.12 0.55
CA SER A 15 -7.71 -1.57 0.34
C SER A 15 -6.40 -2.04 0.96
N GLU A 16 -6.45 -2.88 1.97
CA GLU A 16 -5.27 -3.50 2.57
C GLU A 16 -5.35 -5.01 2.38
N GLN A 17 -4.23 -5.63 2.02
CA GLN A 17 -4.07 -7.06 1.89
C GLN A 17 -2.83 -7.54 2.65
N GLY A 18 -3.02 -8.49 3.56
CA GLY A 18 -1.94 -9.19 4.28
C GLY A 18 -1.79 -10.63 3.81
N ILE A 19 -0.59 -11.02 3.39
CA ILE A 19 -0.22 -12.38 3.00
C ILE A 19 1.00 -12.81 3.81
N LEU A 20 0.93 -13.98 4.44
CA LEU A 20 2.11 -14.64 4.99
C LEU A 20 2.82 -15.35 3.83
N LYS A 21 4.06 -14.95 3.55
CA LYS A 21 4.92 -15.61 2.56
C LYS A 21 6.10 -16.23 3.29
N PRO A 22 6.51 -17.46 2.96
CA PRO A 22 7.77 -17.98 3.47
C PRO A 22 8.92 -17.05 3.09
N ASN A 23 9.81 -16.82 4.04
CA ASN A 23 11.08 -16.11 3.88
C ASN A 23 11.94 -16.81 2.80
N ALA A 24 12.92 -16.11 2.22
CA ALA A 24 13.78 -16.63 1.15
C ALA A 24 14.48 -17.96 1.48
N ASP A 25 14.81 -18.18 2.76
CA ASP A 25 15.43 -19.39 3.31
C ASP A 25 14.41 -20.47 3.71
N GLY A 26 13.11 -20.17 3.65
CA GLY A 26 12.02 -21.13 3.89
C GLY A 26 11.85 -21.59 5.34
N THR A 27 12.65 -21.06 6.28
CA THR A 27 12.60 -21.37 7.71
C THR A 27 11.52 -20.59 8.46
N ASP A 28 11.17 -19.40 7.98
CA ASP A 28 10.25 -18.48 8.65
C ASP A 28 9.15 -17.96 7.70
N ASN A 29 8.12 -17.35 8.29
CA ASN A 29 7.06 -16.69 7.53
C ASN A 29 7.12 -15.17 7.74
N VAL A 30 7.13 -14.46 6.62
CA VAL A 30 7.08 -13.01 6.55
C VAL A 30 5.64 -12.58 6.34
N LEU A 31 5.18 -11.65 7.16
CA LEU A 31 3.95 -10.94 6.84
C LEU A 31 4.24 -9.85 5.81
N VAL A 32 3.83 -10.10 4.57
CA VAL A 32 3.78 -9.08 3.53
C VAL A 32 2.44 -8.39 3.60
N LYS A 33 2.44 -7.11 3.96
CA LYS A 33 1.26 -6.24 3.92
C LYS A 33 1.39 -5.29 2.74
N GLN A 34 0.43 -5.34 1.83
CA GLN A 34 0.33 -4.38 0.75
C GLN A 34 -1.03 -3.69 0.82
N GLY A 35 -1.09 -2.41 0.55
CA GLY A 35 -2.36 -1.71 0.50
C GLY A 35 -2.36 -0.64 -0.57
N SER A 36 -3.56 -0.22 -0.94
CA SER A 36 -3.80 0.95 -1.76
C SER A 36 -4.78 1.88 -1.05
N PHE A 37 -4.51 3.17 -1.16
CA PHE A 37 -5.29 4.26 -0.64
C PHE A 37 -5.63 5.15 -1.82
N SER A 38 -6.90 5.43 -2.05
CA SER A 38 -7.36 6.32 -3.11
C SER A 38 -8.28 7.36 -2.50
N TYR A 39 -8.09 8.64 -2.80
CA TYR A 39 -8.95 9.72 -2.32
C TYR A 39 -9.15 10.78 -3.40
N ILE A 40 -10.22 11.55 -3.30
CA ILE A 40 -10.42 12.71 -4.17
C ILE A 40 -9.76 13.92 -3.49
N SER A 41 -8.80 14.52 -4.17
CA SER A 41 -8.18 15.77 -3.72
C SER A 41 -9.20 16.92 -3.67
N PRO A 42 -8.93 18.00 -2.92
CA PRO A 42 -9.78 19.19 -2.93
C PRO A 42 -10.00 19.80 -4.33
N GLU A 43 -9.06 19.56 -5.24
CA GLU A 43 -9.08 19.96 -6.66
C GLU A 43 -9.98 19.04 -7.53
N GLY A 44 -10.60 18.01 -6.95
CA GLY A 44 -11.44 17.04 -7.66
C GLY A 44 -10.68 15.92 -8.38
N GLN A 45 -9.35 15.87 -8.26
CA GLN A 45 -8.54 14.82 -8.89
C GLN A 45 -8.46 13.56 -8.01
N PRO A 46 -8.68 12.35 -8.57
CA PRO A 46 -8.46 11.10 -7.86
C PRO A 46 -6.96 10.87 -7.66
N ILE A 47 -6.53 10.86 -6.42
CA ILE A 47 -5.17 10.52 -6.01
C ILE A 47 -5.17 9.07 -5.56
N SER A 48 -4.19 8.29 -6.04
CA SER A 48 -3.96 6.94 -5.57
C SER A 48 -2.54 6.78 -5.04
N LEU A 49 -2.42 6.01 -3.96
CA LEU A 49 -1.19 5.61 -3.31
C LEU A 49 -1.27 4.11 -3.10
N SER A 50 -0.19 3.40 -3.37
CA SER A 50 -0.01 2.00 -3.05
C SER A 50 1.21 1.85 -2.16
N TYR A 51 1.19 0.93 -1.22
CA TYR A 51 2.32 0.65 -0.36
C TYR A 51 2.52 -0.85 -0.19
N ILE A 52 3.76 -1.23 0.07
CA ILE A 52 4.17 -2.60 0.34
C ILE A 52 5.10 -2.55 1.55
N ALA A 53 4.76 -3.33 2.57
CA ALA A 53 5.53 -3.58 3.76
C ALA A 53 5.91 -5.07 3.79
N ASP A 54 7.20 -5.35 3.68
CA ASP A 54 7.79 -6.69 3.75
C ASP A 54 9.11 -6.65 4.53
N GLU A 55 9.93 -7.70 4.46
CA GLU A 55 11.24 -7.76 5.13
C GLU A 55 12.19 -6.64 4.73
N LEU A 56 11.97 -6.03 3.56
CA LEU A 56 12.78 -4.92 3.04
C LEU A 56 12.29 -3.56 3.54
N GLY A 57 11.29 -3.54 4.42
CA GLY A 57 10.71 -2.34 5.02
C GLY A 57 9.46 -1.82 4.30
N PHE A 58 9.07 -0.60 4.63
CA PHE A 58 7.89 0.07 4.08
C PHE A 58 8.25 0.86 2.82
N ARG A 59 7.59 0.55 1.70
CA ARG A 59 7.79 1.20 0.41
C ARG A 59 6.44 1.67 -0.13
N ALA A 60 6.25 2.98 -0.21
CA ALA A 60 5.05 3.57 -0.82
C ALA A 60 5.37 4.09 -2.24
N LYS A 61 4.40 3.94 -3.14
CA LYS A 61 4.39 4.45 -4.51
C LYS A 61 3.06 5.12 -4.77
N GLY A 62 3.05 6.30 -5.35
CA GLY A 62 1.82 6.99 -5.73
C GLY A 62 2.16 8.21 -6.56
N ASP A 63 1.26 8.59 -7.46
CA ASP A 63 1.48 9.71 -8.39
C ASP A 63 1.76 11.04 -7.68
N HIS A 64 1.28 11.20 -6.44
CA HIS A 64 1.50 12.40 -5.64
C HIS A 64 2.68 12.33 -4.65
N LEU A 65 3.34 11.16 -4.53
CA LEU A 65 4.46 11.04 -3.60
C LEU A 65 5.70 11.66 -4.26
N PRO A 66 6.54 12.40 -3.50
CA PRO A 66 7.83 12.85 -4.01
C PRO A 66 8.63 11.61 -4.40
N VAL A 67 8.86 11.45 -5.70
CA VAL A 67 9.78 10.44 -6.22
C VAL A 67 11.16 10.85 -5.73
N ALA A 68 11.86 9.97 -5.01
CA ALA A 68 13.23 10.25 -4.61
C ALA A 68 14.03 10.64 -5.87
N PRO A 69 14.78 11.76 -5.85
CA PRO A 69 15.54 12.18 -7.02
C PRO A 69 16.49 11.06 -7.40
N THR A 70 16.46 10.68 -8.68
CA THR A 70 17.45 9.79 -9.28
C THR A 70 18.83 10.42 -9.10
N VAL A 71 19.74 9.74 -8.41
CA VAL A 71 21.17 10.09 -8.35
C VAL A 71 21.90 9.57 -9.56
#